data_AF-A0A162KAJ9-F1
#
_entry.id   AF-A0A162KAJ9-F1
#
_cell.length_a   1.000
_cell.length_b   1.000
_cell.length_c   1.000
_cell.angle_alpha   90.00
_cell.angle_beta   90.00
_cell.angle_gamma   90.00
#
_symmetry.space_group_name_H-M   'P 1'
#
loop_
_entity.id
_entity.type
_entity.pdbx_description
1 polymer ?
#
loop_
_entity_poly.entity_id
_entity_poly.type
_entity_poly.pdbx_seq_one_letter_code
_entity_poly.pdbx_strand_id
1 'polypeptide(L)'
;MPPRFKYISEKILLIQHMIKEERGSALVMVLFIVLIFTILGTAVLSATIGGATRATTRENDVQSLHLTEKSLDEAAAYITSQLNGLKDIHPEQLENTIKDYLAVLNLKNSDLNVNTDFSAATGKIKSITYDRMDSQLDKHAINYYITITGEAIVNGVKREMKRELIIDTYPDFLKYALGSGGGVINGNTDVKGNLVINGAASIQGNIYAGNELVIRKTANYVYNKNLFNKSTLYPVLTGEAHVQSLDHVFYSESSSSNDKPVKNKGIDTSEEAIQVKNRFQEILGLNSLDKVVIKNKSKFVEINVDESFVDKVVEAALPNASPSERNSERNTIRGKFSEIGTSLIEWIGKEPPYVSVFEQLEKPIKPTKPTEPSYPVVETEENLNKYKELLTIFEEEMRIYEIELAKYEAKLEKVLNRSGSAIFNGNMLVDNLEYKGITFTESAKASSKWFIVKGNLTIDNFEEATLNIRGNILVTGNVTIRGNVSFDSTMFVLGKTTVEDAVISGLDGKELVLISKGPILINRYDKFSDTPVDLKGFFYTEGSAELYGVGSIFRLHGGFFANGELTINAVLGKVKDGPMELAIDPQEGMGQMRRFEVIYDPDIYKHQMAGLPRVQQVNVRVGPIQLVSNSGN
;
A
#
# COMPACT_ATOMS: atom_id res chain seq x y z
N MET A 1 -18.73 -86.05 -92.89
CA MET A 1 -18.77 -85.92 -91.42
C MET A 1 -17.55 -86.64 -90.84
N PRO A 2 -16.89 -86.14 -89.77
CA PRO A 2 -17.59 -85.82 -88.53
C PRO A 2 -17.57 -84.34 -88.11
N PRO A 3 -18.54 -83.91 -87.29
CA PRO A 3 -18.85 -82.52 -86.98
C PRO A 3 -18.19 -82.01 -85.68
N ARG A 4 -17.09 -82.63 -85.22
CA ARG A 4 -16.41 -82.22 -83.97
C ARG A 4 -15.44 -81.05 -84.13
N PHE A 5 -14.96 -80.74 -85.34
CA PHE A 5 -13.96 -79.70 -85.54
C PHE A 5 -14.53 -78.28 -85.63
N LYS A 6 -15.79 -78.12 -86.08
CA LYS A 6 -16.38 -76.78 -86.25
C LYS A 6 -16.73 -76.10 -84.92
N TYR A 7 -17.14 -76.89 -83.91
CA TYR A 7 -17.52 -76.39 -82.58
C TYR A 7 -16.30 -75.96 -81.73
N ILE A 8 -15.15 -76.61 -81.92
CA ILE A 8 -13.90 -76.26 -81.24
C ILE A 8 -13.29 -74.99 -81.87
N SER A 9 -13.40 -74.85 -83.19
CA SER A 9 -12.91 -73.67 -83.93
C SER A 9 -13.64 -72.38 -83.52
N GLU A 10 -14.97 -72.41 -83.36
CA GLU A 10 -15.73 -71.22 -82.97
C GLU A 10 -15.52 -70.82 -81.50
N LYS A 11 -15.38 -71.78 -80.58
CA LYS A 11 -15.03 -71.48 -79.17
C LYS A 11 -13.61 -70.94 -79.00
N ILE A 12 -12.64 -71.46 -79.75
CA ILE A 12 -11.26 -70.95 -79.72
C ILE A 12 -11.20 -69.54 -80.30
N LEU A 13 -11.99 -69.23 -81.34
CA LEU A 13 -12.04 -67.90 -81.94
C LEU A 13 -12.71 -66.88 -81.00
N LEU A 14 -13.77 -67.27 -80.25
CA LEU A 14 -14.41 -66.45 -79.21
C LEU A 14 -13.49 -66.19 -78.01
N ILE A 15 -12.74 -67.20 -77.56
CA ILE A 15 -11.74 -67.04 -76.49
C ILE A 15 -10.54 -66.21 -76.97
N GLN A 16 -10.09 -66.37 -78.22
CA GLN A 16 -9.05 -65.52 -78.80
C GLN A 16 -9.51 -64.08 -79.03
N HIS A 17 -10.79 -63.83 -79.30
CA HIS A 17 -11.36 -62.49 -79.38
C HIS A 17 -11.46 -61.84 -77.99
N MET A 18 -11.93 -62.58 -76.97
CA MET A 18 -11.93 -62.11 -75.57
C MET A 18 -10.52 -61.83 -75.03
N ILE A 19 -9.53 -62.68 -75.32
CA ILE A 19 -8.12 -62.48 -74.93
C ILE A 19 -7.45 -61.34 -75.72
N LYS A 20 -7.94 -61.01 -76.93
CA LYS A 20 -7.48 -59.83 -77.69
C LYS A 20 -8.09 -58.52 -77.17
N GLU A 21 -9.34 -58.54 -76.70
CA GLU A 21 -10.02 -57.39 -76.11
C GLU A 21 -9.49 -57.05 -74.69
N GLU A 22 -9.08 -58.06 -73.91
CA GLU A 22 -8.48 -57.88 -72.57
C GLU A 22 -7.08 -57.22 -72.59
N ARG A 23 -6.36 -57.24 -73.72
CA ARG A 23 -5.02 -56.63 -73.85
C ARG A 23 -5.04 -55.10 -73.85
N GLY A 24 -6.18 -54.47 -74.15
CA GLY A 24 -6.37 -53.02 -74.02
C GLY A 24 -6.78 -52.60 -72.60
N SER A 25 -7.64 -53.39 -71.96
CA SER A 25 -8.17 -53.11 -70.61
C SER A 25 -7.10 -53.24 -69.51
N ALA A 26 -6.20 -54.23 -69.61
CA ALA A 26 -5.13 -54.42 -68.64
C ALA A 26 -4.15 -53.23 -68.59
N LEU A 27 -3.81 -52.64 -69.74
CA LEU A 27 -2.96 -51.45 -69.80
C LEU A 27 -3.64 -50.25 -69.14
N VAL A 28 -4.93 -50.04 -69.41
CA VAL A 28 -5.74 -48.97 -68.82
C VAL A 28 -5.91 -49.16 -67.31
N MET A 29 -6.12 -50.39 -66.84
CA MET A 29 -6.23 -50.71 -65.41
C MET A 29 -4.92 -50.45 -64.65
N VAL A 30 -3.77 -50.84 -65.22
CA VAL A 30 -2.46 -50.54 -64.66
C VAL A 30 -2.22 -49.02 -64.62
N LEU A 31 -2.56 -48.30 -65.69
CA LEU A 31 -2.48 -46.84 -65.73
C LEU A 31 -3.39 -46.18 -64.68
N PHE A 32 -4.59 -46.70 -64.48
CA PHE A 32 -5.54 -46.20 -63.50
C PHE A 32 -5.10 -46.48 -62.05
N ILE A 33 -4.54 -47.66 -61.78
CA ILE A 33 -3.97 -48.01 -60.48
C ILE A 33 -2.75 -47.11 -60.18
N VAL A 34 -1.86 -46.91 -61.16
CA VAL A 34 -0.72 -45.98 -61.04
C VAL A 34 -1.19 -44.55 -60.81
N LEU A 35 -2.27 -44.10 -61.48
CA LEU A 35 -2.90 -42.79 -61.28
C LEU A 35 -3.44 -42.63 -59.86
N ILE A 36 -4.17 -43.63 -59.34
CA ILE A 36 -4.69 -43.59 -57.97
C ILE A 36 -3.53 -43.54 -56.96
N PHE A 37 -2.50 -44.36 -57.14
CA PHE A 37 -1.33 -44.34 -56.26
C PHE A 37 -0.56 -43.02 -56.34
N THR A 38 -0.49 -42.37 -57.50
CA THR A 38 0.13 -41.03 -57.62
C THR A 38 -0.73 -39.94 -57.00
N ILE A 39 -2.05 -39.96 -57.16
CA ILE A 39 -2.96 -39.02 -56.46
C ILE A 39 -2.87 -39.21 -54.95
N LEU A 40 -2.87 -40.45 -54.46
CA LEU A 40 -2.75 -40.74 -53.04
C LEU A 40 -1.36 -40.37 -52.50
N GLY A 41 -0.30 -40.68 -53.25
CA GLY A 41 1.07 -40.31 -52.89
C GLY A 41 1.27 -38.80 -52.83
N THR A 42 0.74 -38.05 -53.80
CA THR A 42 0.80 -36.58 -53.81
C THR A 42 -0.07 -35.95 -52.71
N ALA A 43 -1.24 -36.52 -52.43
CA ALA A 43 -2.10 -36.06 -51.34
C ALA A 43 -1.42 -36.22 -49.96
N VAL A 44 -0.77 -37.37 -49.71
CA VAL A 44 -0.03 -37.62 -48.47
C VAL A 44 1.19 -36.70 -48.36
N LEU A 45 1.95 -36.50 -49.45
CA LEU A 45 3.06 -35.54 -49.49
C LEU A 45 2.58 -34.12 -49.21
N SER A 46 1.49 -33.68 -49.81
CA SER A 46 0.89 -32.36 -49.59
C SER A 46 0.43 -32.18 -48.14
N ALA A 47 -0.23 -33.18 -47.56
CA ALA A 47 -0.65 -33.17 -46.17
C ALA A 47 0.56 -33.14 -45.20
N THR A 48 1.64 -33.86 -45.53
CA THR A 48 2.87 -33.90 -44.73
C THR A 48 3.62 -32.58 -44.80
N ILE A 49 3.78 -32.00 -46.00
CA ILE A 49 4.40 -30.69 -46.20
C ILE A 49 3.56 -29.60 -45.51
N GLY A 50 2.24 -29.63 -45.66
CA GLY A 50 1.33 -28.69 -44.99
C GLY A 50 1.28 -28.87 -43.47
N GLY A 51 1.51 -30.08 -42.95
CA GLY A 51 1.69 -30.35 -41.53
C GLY A 51 3.01 -29.78 -41.01
N ALA A 52 4.11 -30.04 -41.72
CA ALA A 52 5.44 -29.56 -41.39
C ALA A 52 5.53 -28.03 -41.40
N THR A 53 4.99 -27.37 -42.43
CA THR A 53 4.99 -25.90 -42.49
C THR A 53 4.20 -25.28 -41.33
N ARG A 54 3.02 -25.81 -40.99
CA ARG A 54 2.24 -25.35 -39.82
C ARG A 54 2.98 -25.55 -38.50
N ALA A 55 3.69 -26.67 -38.35
CA ALA A 55 4.50 -26.92 -37.17
C ALA A 55 5.67 -25.92 -37.08
N THR A 56 6.41 -25.69 -38.16
CA THR A 56 7.50 -24.70 -38.22
C THR A 56 7.00 -23.28 -38.00
N THR A 57 5.86 -22.89 -38.58
CA THR A 57 5.26 -21.58 -38.32
C THR A 57 4.86 -21.43 -36.86
N ARG A 58 4.28 -22.46 -36.24
CA ARG A 58 3.92 -22.43 -34.82
C ARG A 58 5.14 -22.37 -33.91
N GLU A 59 6.23 -23.04 -34.27
CA GLU A 59 7.49 -22.95 -33.55
C GLU A 59 8.08 -21.53 -33.64
N ASN A 60 8.21 -20.99 -34.84
CA ASN A 60 8.68 -19.61 -35.07
C ASN A 60 7.78 -18.60 -34.33
N ASP A 61 6.47 -18.85 -34.29
CA ASP A 61 5.51 -18.03 -33.57
C ASP A 61 5.80 -18.01 -32.07
N VAL A 62 5.88 -19.19 -31.43
CA VAL A 62 6.20 -19.31 -30.00
C VAL A 62 7.56 -18.70 -29.68
N GLN A 63 8.58 -18.90 -30.52
CA GLN A 63 9.90 -18.31 -30.34
C GLN A 63 9.86 -16.78 -30.43
N SER A 64 9.13 -16.21 -31.40
CA SER A 64 8.97 -14.76 -31.53
C SER A 64 8.19 -14.17 -30.35
N LEU A 65 7.21 -14.88 -29.80
CA LEU A 65 6.51 -14.46 -28.59
C LEU A 65 7.47 -14.41 -27.39
N HIS A 66 8.19 -15.51 -27.14
CA HIS A 66 9.13 -15.60 -26.02
C HIS A 66 10.27 -14.57 -26.13
N LEU A 67 10.78 -14.33 -27.34
CA LEU A 67 11.83 -13.33 -27.56
C LEU A 67 11.31 -11.91 -27.30
N THR A 68 10.07 -11.61 -27.73
CA THR A 68 9.44 -10.32 -27.46
C THR A 68 9.19 -10.12 -25.96
N GLU A 69 8.67 -11.14 -25.27
CA GLU A 69 8.45 -11.13 -23.82
C GLU A 69 9.75 -10.89 -23.07
N LYS A 70 10.83 -11.62 -23.42
CA LYS A 70 12.16 -11.41 -22.84
C LYS A 70 12.69 -10.00 -23.05
N SER A 71 12.56 -9.44 -24.26
CA SER A 71 12.96 -8.05 -24.53
C SER A 71 12.16 -7.06 -23.67
N LEU A 72 10.86 -7.27 -23.50
CA LEU A 72 10.01 -6.44 -22.65
C LEU A 72 10.38 -6.56 -21.16
N ASP A 73 10.67 -7.76 -20.67
CA ASP A 73 11.13 -8.00 -19.30
C ASP A 73 12.46 -7.29 -19.02
N GLU A 74 13.42 -7.40 -19.93
CA GLU A 74 14.73 -6.78 -19.80
C GLU A 74 14.64 -5.25 -19.81
N ALA A 75 13.86 -4.68 -20.74
CA ALA A 75 13.61 -3.25 -20.79
C ALA A 75 12.88 -2.75 -19.53
N ALA A 76 11.86 -3.47 -19.06
CA ALA A 76 11.13 -3.14 -17.84
C ALA A 76 12.06 -3.17 -16.61
N ALA A 77 12.91 -4.19 -16.49
CA ALA A 77 13.87 -4.33 -15.42
C ALA A 77 14.93 -3.22 -15.46
N TYR A 78 15.44 -2.87 -16.65
CA TYR A 78 16.38 -1.77 -16.83
C TYR A 78 15.78 -0.43 -16.42
N ILE A 79 14.59 -0.09 -16.92
CA ILE A 79 13.88 1.15 -16.56
C ILE A 79 13.62 1.19 -15.05
N THR A 80 13.11 0.10 -14.47
CA THR A 80 12.85 -0.01 -13.03
C THR A 80 14.13 0.20 -12.22
N SER A 81 15.23 -0.44 -12.59
CA SER A 81 16.51 -0.32 -11.88
C SER A 81 17.05 1.11 -11.89
N GLN A 82 16.84 1.84 -12.98
CA GLN A 82 17.36 3.20 -13.15
C GLN A 82 16.50 4.22 -12.40
N LEU A 83 15.17 4.06 -12.49
CA LEU A 83 14.23 4.89 -11.73
C LEU A 83 14.34 4.67 -10.22
N ASN A 84 14.52 3.43 -9.77
CA ASN A 84 14.77 3.13 -8.35
C ASN A 84 16.13 3.67 -7.86
N GLY A 85 17.07 3.96 -8.77
CA GLY A 85 18.36 4.58 -8.43
C GLY A 85 18.25 6.08 -8.10
N LEU A 86 17.13 6.72 -8.45
CA LEU A 86 16.87 8.11 -8.13
C LEU A 86 16.50 8.23 -6.64
N LYS A 87 17.30 8.99 -5.89
CA LYS A 87 17.07 9.31 -4.48
C LYS A 87 16.66 10.77 -4.33
N ASP A 88 15.92 11.07 -3.27
CA ASP A 88 15.33 12.39 -2.98
C ASP A 88 14.54 12.96 -4.16
N ILE A 89 13.73 12.10 -4.79
CA ILE A 89 12.88 12.52 -5.90
C ILE A 89 11.83 13.51 -5.40
N HIS A 90 11.89 14.73 -5.91
CA HIS A 90 10.84 15.70 -5.70
C HIS A 90 9.68 15.40 -6.66
N PRO A 91 8.45 15.12 -6.19
CA PRO A 91 7.29 14.83 -7.04
C PRO A 91 7.05 15.84 -8.17
N GLU A 92 7.38 17.09 -7.90
CA GLU A 92 7.24 18.22 -8.82
C GLU A 92 8.35 18.32 -9.88
N GLN A 93 9.46 17.60 -9.69
CA GLN A 93 10.49 17.41 -10.71
C GLN A 93 10.37 16.05 -11.41
N LEU A 94 9.68 15.10 -10.78
CA LEU A 94 9.61 13.71 -11.24
C LEU A 94 9.13 13.58 -12.69
N GLU A 95 8.11 14.35 -13.10
CA GLU A 95 7.64 14.30 -14.48
C GLU A 95 8.75 14.66 -15.48
N ASN A 96 9.49 15.73 -15.22
CA ASN A 96 10.59 16.15 -16.07
C ASN A 96 11.75 15.16 -16.00
N THR A 97 12.07 14.64 -14.80
CA THR A 97 13.10 13.61 -14.62
C THR A 97 12.77 12.33 -15.39
N ILE A 98 11.52 11.87 -15.35
CA ILE A 98 11.06 10.72 -16.15
C ILE A 98 11.18 11.03 -17.64
N LYS A 99 10.71 12.20 -18.10
CA LYS A 99 10.77 12.58 -19.52
C LYS A 99 12.20 12.67 -20.04
N ASP A 100 13.09 13.34 -19.31
CA ASP A 100 14.50 13.50 -19.67
C ASP A 100 15.19 12.13 -19.74
N TYR A 101 14.92 11.27 -18.75
CA TYR A 101 15.46 9.92 -18.73
C TYR A 101 14.94 9.07 -19.90
N LEU A 102 13.64 9.11 -20.17
CA LEU A 102 13.03 8.40 -21.29
C LEU A 102 13.52 8.92 -22.64
N ALA A 103 13.82 10.21 -22.76
CA ALA A 103 14.43 10.78 -23.96
C ALA A 103 15.83 10.20 -24.19
N VAL A 104 16.68 10.13 -23.15
CA VAL A 104 18.01 9.51 -23.24
C VAL A 104 17.91 8.02 -23.58
N LEU A 105 16.97 7.30 -22.97
CA LEU A 105 16.72 5.89 -23.27
C LEU A 105 16.29 5.68 -24.72
N ASN A 106 15.35 6.47 -25.22
CA ASN A 106 14.87 6.35 -26.60
C ASN A 106 16.00 6.59 -27.63
N LEU A 107 16.99 7.43 -27.29
CA LEU A 107 18.19 7.63 -28.10
C LEU A 107 19.15 6.43 -28.07
N LYS A 108 19.09 5.59 -27.03
CA LYS A 108 19.89 4.38 -26.84
C LYS A 108 19.13 3.09 -27.12
N ASN A 109 17.94 3.14 -27.74
CA ASN A 109 17.11 1.96 -28.00
C ASN A 109 17.83 0.84 -28.79
N SER A 110 18.91 1.16 -29.51
CA SER A 110 19.80 0.19 -30.16
C SER A 110 20.62 -0.68 -29.20
N ASP A 111 20.81 -0.27 -27.94
CA ASP A 111 21.57 -0.98 -26.91
C ASP A 111 20.70 -1.95 -26.09
N LEU A 112 19.36 -1.86 -26.19
CA LEU A 112 18.39 -2.77 -25.55
C LEU A 112 17.99 -3.94 -26.47
N ASN A 113 18.80 -4.24 -27.48
CA ASN A 113 18.59 -5.36 -28.39
C ASN A 113 18.96 -6.67 -27.70
N VAL A 114 18.03 -7.62 -27.68
CA VAL A 114 18.29 -8.97 -27.16
C VAL A 114 18.71 -9.85 -28.33
N ASN A 115 20.03 -10.07 -28.46
CA ASN A 115 20.57 -11.03 -29.42
C ASN A 115 20.57 -12.45 -28.80
N THR A 116 20.29 -13.43 -29.64
CA THR A 116 20.45 -14.85 -29.31
C THR A 116 21.65 -15.42 -30.06
N ASP A 117 22.19 -16.57 -29.65
CA ASP A 117 23.27 -17.29 -30.36
C ASP A 117 22.90 -17.74 -31.80
N PHE A 118 21.66 -17.46 -32.25
CA PHE A 118 21.18 -17.75 -33.59
C PHE A 118 21.14 -16.48 -34.46
N SER A 119 21.84 -16.53 -35.59
CA SER A 119 22.04 -15.41 -36.53
C SER A 119 20.77 -14.87 -37.22
N ALA A 120 19.61 -15.48 -37.00
CA ALA A 120 18.36 -15.21 -37.72
C ALA A 120 17.17 -14.77 -36.82
N ALA A 121 17.39 -14.60 -35.52
CA ALA A 121 16.35 -14.16 -34.56
C ALA A 121 16.79 -12.89 -33.84
N THR A 122 15.99 -11.82 -33.98
CA THR A 122 16.26 -10.52 -33.32
C THR A 122 15.01 -10.03 -32.59
N GLY A 123 15.19 -9.67 -31.31
CA GLY A 123 14.20 -8.98 -30.49
C GLY A 123 14.66 -7.55 -30.23
N LYS A 124 13.78 -6.57 -30.44
CA LYS A 124 14.09 -5.14 -30.25
C LYS A 124 12.93 -4.40 -29.58
N ILE A 125 13.26 -3.31 -28.91
CA ILE A 125 12.26 -2.34 -28.42
C ILE A 125 11.89 -1.41 -29.57
N LYS A 126 10.62 -1.39 -29.94
CA LYS A 126 10.06 -0.55 -31.01
C LYS A 126 9.81 0.89 -30.52
N SER A 127 9.27 1.05 -29.33
CA SER A 127 9.02 2.37 -28.72
C SER A 127 8.89 2.30 -27.21
N ILE A 128 9.23 3.41 -26.56
CA ILE A 128 8.91 3.67 -25.15
C ILE A 128 8.16 5.00 -25.11
N THR A 129 6.87 4.97 -24.79
CA THR A 129 6.01 6.16 -24.72
C THR A 129 5.63 6.48 -23.28
N TYR A 130 5.48 7.77 -23.00
CA TYR A 130 5.03 8.28 -21.71
C TYR A 130 3.66 8.91 -21.91
N ASP A 131 2.67 8.44 -21.14
CA ASP A 131 1.33 9.00 -21.13
C ASP A 131 0.97 9.45 -19.70
N ARG A 132 0.63 10.73 -19.56
CA ARG A 132 -0.02 11.24 -18.36
C ARG A 132 -1.51 11.24 -18.62
N MET A 133 -2.29 10.59 -17.77
CA MET A 133 -3.75 10.70 -17.82
C MET A 133 -4.12 12.09 -17.26
N ASP A 134 -4.13 13.10 -18.14
CA ASP A 134 -4.35 14.50 -17.79
C ASP A 134 -5.86 14.79 -17.71
N SER A 135 -6.50 14.40 -16.61
CA SER A 135 -7.74 15.07 -16.21
C SER A 135 -7.36 16.40 -15.57
N GLN A 136 -7.76 17.51 -16.21
CA GLN A 136 -7.57 18.90 -15.75
C GLN A 136 -8.10 19.20 -14.32
N LEU A 137 -8.70 18.22 -13.64
CA LEU A 137 -9.12 18.31 -12.23
C LEU A 137 -8.09 17.77 -11.22
N ASP A 138 -7.09 16.99 -11.64
CA ASP A 138 -6.19 16.27 -10.72
C ASP A 138 -4.72 16.61 -10.94
N LYS A 139 -4.33 17.85 -10.63
CA LYS A 139 -2.89 18.24 -10.55
C LYS A 139 -2.07 17.40 -9.55
N HIS A 140 -2.72 16.53 -8.79
CA HIS A 140 -2.15 15.71 -7.72
C HIS A 140 -2.31 14.19 -8.00
N ALA A 141 -2.77 13.78 -9.19
CA ALA A 141 -2.74 12.37 -9.59
C ALA A 141 -1.29 11.98 -9.98
N ILE A 142 -0.65 11.13 -9.17
CA ILE A 142 0.80 10.85 -9.19
C ILE A 142 1.15 9.49 -9.82
N ASN A 143 0.30 8.96 -10.71
CA ASN A 143 0.63 7.75 -11.45
C ASN A 143 1.15 8.15 -12.84
N TYR A 144 2.39 7.77 -13.15
CA TYR A 144 2.99 7.96 -14.46
C TYR A 144 3.03 6.63 -15.21
N TYR A 145 2.53 6.61 -16.44
CA TYR A 145 2.47 5.40 -17.26
C TYR A 145 3.54 5.44 -18.34
N ILE A 146 4.36 4.39 -18.40
CA ILE A 146 5.33 4.16 -19.46
C ILE A 146 4.90 2.92 -20.23
N THR A 147 4.59 3.08 -21.51
CA THR A 147 4.28 1.94 -22.38
C THR A 147 5.53 1.55 -23.18
N ILE A 148 6.02 0.33 -22.96
CA ILE A 148 7.10 -0.29 -23.70
C ILE A 148 6.47 -1.16 -24.79
N THR A 149 6.87 -0.98 -26.05
CA THR A 149 6.45 -1.84 -27.17
C THR A 149 7.67 -2.59 -27.70
N GLY A 150 7.61 -3.91 -27.68
CA GLY A 150 8.64 -4.82 -28.17
C GLY A 150 8.22 -5.51 -29.46
N GLU A 151 9.18 -5.82 -30.31
CA GLU A 151 8.99 -6.52 -31.58
C GLU A 151 10.06 -7.59 -31.76
N ALA A 152 9.67 -8.80 -32.15
CA ALA A 152 10.59 -9.86 -32.53
C ALA A 152 10.23 -10.46 -33.89
N ILE A 153 11.26 -10.83 -34.66
CA ILE A 153 11.12 -11.52 -35.95
C ILE A 153 11.93 -12.81 -35.90
N VAL A 154 11.26 -13.93 -36.17
CA VAL A 154 11.89 -15.25 -36.28
C VAL A 154 11.46 -15.87 -37.60
N ASN A 155 12.41 -16.05 -38.53
CA ASN A 155 12.17 -16.67 -39.85
C ASN A 155 10.94 -16.09 -40.59
N GLY A 156 10.74 -14.77 -40.54
CA GLY A 156 9.65 -14.05 -41.20
C GLY A 156 8.33 -13.97 -40.39
N VAL A 157 8.21 -14.67 -39.27
CA VAL A 157 7.08 -14.51 -38.32
C VAL A 157 7.40 -13.35 -37.39
N LYS A 158 6.56 -12.32 -37.43
CA LYS A 158 6.70 -11.09 -36.65
C LYS A 158 5.66 -11.05 -35.53
N ARG A 159 6.10 -10.78 -34.31
CA ARG A 159 5.21 -10.49 -33.17
C ARG A 159 5.55 -9.17 -32.53
N GLU A 160 4.51 -8.48 -32.10
CA GLU A 160 4.58 -7.20 -31.42
C GLU A 160 3.73 -7.27 -30.16
N MET A 161 4.31 -6.84 -29.04
CA MET A 161 3.65 -6.80 -27.75
C MET A 161 3.94 -5.49 -27.07
N LYS A 162 3.05 -5.08 -26.17
CA LYS A 162 3.25 -3.93 -25.31
C LYS A 162 3.15 -4.32 -23.84
N ARG A 163 3.83 -3.55 -23.00
CA ARG A 163 3.77 -3.67 -21.55
C ARG A 163 3.79 -2.29 -20.92
N GLU A 164 2.96 -2.10 -19.92
CA GLU A 164 2.87 -0.84 -19.19
C GLU A 164 3.68 -0.91 -17.89
N LEU A 165 4.44 0.14 -17.58
CA LEU A 165 4.99 0.40 -16.26
C LEU A 165 4.20 1.53 -15.61
N ILE A 166 3.81 1.34 -14.36
CA ILE A 166 3.09 2.32 -13.56
C ILE A 166 4.07 2.82 -12.50
N ILE A 167 4.34 4.11 -12.48
CA ILE A 167 5.23 4.74 -11.52
C ILE A 167 4.41 5.59 -10.57
N ASP A 168 4.60 5.42 -9.26
CA ASP A 168 3.92 6.22 -8.24
C ASP A 168 4.91 6.78 -7.22
N THR A 169 4.57 7.91 -6.57
CA THR A 169 5.35 8.48 -5.46
C THR A 169 4.67 8.26 -4.12
N TYR A 170 3.90 7.19 -3.99
CA TYR A 170 3.29 6.87 -2.71
C TYR A 170 4.14 5.85 -1.97
N PRO A 171 4.24 5.96 -0.63
CA PRO A 171 4.96 4.94 0.13
C PRO A 171 4.23 3.61 0.05
N ASP A 172 5.01 2.55 0.04
CA ASP A 172 4.50 1.21 -0.13
C ASP A 172 3.60 0.77 1.03
N PHE A 173 3.80 1.32 2.22
CA PHE A 173 3.00 0.96 3.38
C PHE A 173 1.49 1.13 3.14
N LEU A 174 1.09 2.14 2.34
CA LEU A 174 -0.30 2.42 2.02
C LEU A 174 -0.97 1.32 1.19
N LYS A 175 -0.21 0.38 0.62
CA LYS A 175 -0.71 -0.71 -0.23
C LYS A 175 -1.15 -1.95 0.56
N TYR A 176 -0.95 -1.93 1.88
CA TYR A 176 -1.11 -3.09 2.74
C TYR A 176 -2.17 -2.84 3.81
N ALA A 177 -3.02 -3.85 4.04
CA ALA A 177 -3.93 -3.90 5.18
C ALA A 177 -3.13 -3.97 6.49
N LEU A 178 -2.09 -4.81 6.50
CA LEU A 178 -1.19 -4.99 7.62
C LEU A 178 0.24 -5.12 7.11
N GLY A 179 1.20 -4.51 7.78
CA GLY A 179 2.59 -4.75 7.40
C GLY A 179 3.63 -4.28 8.40
N SER A 180 4.82 -4.86 8.23
CA SER A 180 6.01 -4.50 8.96
C SER A 180 7.17 -4.21 8.00
N GLY A 181 7.76 -3.00 8.10
CA GLY A 181 8.77 -2.50 7.14
C GLY A 181 10.19 -2.99 7.41
N GLY A 182 10.61 -2.94 8.67
CA GLY A 182 11.97 -3.19 9.12
C GLY A 182 12.94 -2.04 8.87
N GLY A 183 12.48 -0.83 8.56
CA GLY A 183 13.33 0.29 8.16
C GLY A 183 14.18 0.90 9.27
N VAL A 184 14.56 2.17 9.13
CA VAL A 184 15.37 2.85 10.15
C VAL A 184 14.46 3.36 11.29
N ILE A 185 14.81 3.06 12.54
CA ILE A 185 14.12 3.60 13.73
C ILE A 185 15.14 4.31 14.62
N ASN A 186 14.98 5.62 14.84
CA ASN A 186 15.89 6.40 15.69
C ASN A 186 17.38 6.20 15.34
N GLY A 187 17.69 6.06 14.05
CA GLY A 187 19.05 5.80 13.55
C GLY A 187 19.52 4.34 13.67
N ASN A 188 18.73 3.44 14.25
CA ASN A 188 19.00 2.01 14.21
C ASN A 188 18.57 1.44 12.85
N THR A 189 19.52 0.85 12.13
CA THR A 189 19.33 0.24 10.81
C THR A 189 19.08 -1.28 10.86
N ASP A 190 19.27 -1.92 12.04
CA ASP A 190 19.07 -3.35 12.26
C ASP A 190 17.70 -3.66 12.88
N VAL A 191 16.68 -2.94 12.43
CA VAL A 191 15.31 -3.17 12.88
C VAL A 191 14.73 -4.33 12.07
N LYS A 192 14.21 -5.33 12.78
CA LYS A 192 13.55 -6.47 12.15
C LYS A 192 12.11 -6.11 11.81
N GLY A 193 11.78 -6.16 10.52
CA GLY A 193 10.45 -5.95 9.98
C GLY A 193 9.55 -7.19 10.09
N ASN A 194 9.41 -7.72 11.31
CA ASN A 194 8.63 -8.93 11.54
C ASN A 194 7.13 -8.62 11.55
N LEU A 195 6.36 -9.38 10.79
CA LEU A 195 4.90 -9.43 10.89
C LEU A 195 4.51 -10.71 11.63
N VAL A 196 4.01 -10.57 12.85
CA VAL A 196 3.61 -11.69 13.71
C VAL A 196 2.09 -11.72 13.82
N ILE A 197 1.48 -12.81 13.35
CA ILE A 197 0.02 -13.00 13.39
C ILE A 197 -0.29 -14.22 14.26
N ASN A 198 -0.70 -13.93 15.49
CA ASN A 198 -1.04 -14.91 16.52
C ASN A 198 -2.56 -15.11 16.54
N GLY A 199 -3.01 -16.22 15.99
CA GLY A 199 -4.40 -16.65 16.05
C GLY A 199 -5.29 -16.11 14.93
N ALA A 200 -6.59 -16.07 15.18
CA ALA A 200 -7.62 -16.11 14.16
C ALA A 200 -8.02 -14.73 13.59
N ALA A 201 -7.06 -13.93 13.12
CA ALA A 201 -7.33 -12.66 12.46
C ALA A 201 -8.04 -12.83 11.10
N SER A 202 -8.93 -11.89 10.74
CA SER A 202 -9.53 -11.75 9.40
C SER A 202 -8.84 -10.60 8.67
N ILE A 203 -8.24 -10.87 7.51
CA ILE A 203 -7.49 -9.85 6.76
C ILE A 203 -8.02 -9.82 5.33
N GLN A 204 -8.66 -8.71 4.96
CA GLN A 204 -9.10 -8.44 3.60
C GLN A 204 -8.21 -7.34 3.01
N GLY A 205 -7.31 -7.72 2.11
CA GLY A 205 -6.24 -6.87 1.59
C GLY A 205 -4.87 -7.52 1.73
N ASN A 206 -3.84 -6.87 1.19
CA ASN A 206 -2.49 -7.43 1.14
C ASN A 206 -1.75 -7.28 2.47
N ILE A 207 -0.82 -8.18 2.75
CA ILE A 207 0.10 -8.07 3.88
C ILE A 207 1.56 -7.98 3.44
N TYR A 208 2.40 -7.35 4.26
CA TYR A 208 3.84 -7.23 4.00
C TYR A 208 4.70 -7.56 5.21
N ALA A 209 5.69 -8.43 5.03
CA ALA A 209 6.72 -8.75 6.01
C ALA A 209 8.12 -8.36 5.47
N GLY A 210 8.69 -7.31 6.04
CA GLY A 210 10.02 -6.79 5.70
C GLY A 210 11.18 -7.68 6.16
N ASN A 211 10.93 -8.60 7.09
CA ASN A 211 11.90 -9.61 7.51
C ASN A 211 11.27 -11.01 7.58
N GLU A 212 10.50 -11.31 8.63
CA GLU A 212 9.87 -12.62 8.84
C GLU A 212 8.36 -12.47 8.92
N LEU A 213 7.63 -13.40 8.29
CA LEU A 213 6.20 -13.59 8.52
C LEU A 213 6.02 -14.76 9.47
N VAL A 214 5.58 -14.48 10.69
CA VAL A 214 5.39 -15.50 11.73
C VAL A 214 3.90 -15.71 11.97
N ILE A 215 3.41 -16.92 11.74
CA ILE A 215 1.98 -17.26 11.86
C ILE A 215 1.79 -18.31 12.94
N ARG A 216 0.88 -18.06 13.89
CA ARG A 216 0.60 -19.01 14.96
C ARG A 216 -0.87 -19.32 15.08
N LYS A 217 -1.20 -20.52 15.54
CA LYS A 217 -2.56 -20.92 15.94
C LYS A 217 -2.81 -20.77 17.45
N THR A 218 -2.10 -19.82 18.04
CA THR A 218 -2.21 -19.45 19.46
C THR A 218 -2.22 -17.94 19.57
N ALA A 219 -3.19 -17.36 20.26
CA ALA A 219 -3.22 -15.94 20.58
C ALA A 219 -2.55 -15.71 21.93
N ASN A 220 -1.68 -14.71 22.04
CA ASN A 220 -1.11 -14.28 23.31
C ASN A 220 -1.89 -13.07 23.84
N TYR A 221 -2.08 -12.97 25.15
CA TYR A 221 -2.77 -11.83 25.73
C TYR A 221 -2.30 -11.53 27.15
N VAL A 222 -2.37 -10.26 27.52
CA VAL A 222 -2.11 -9.81 28.88
C VAL A 222 -3.43 -9.59 29.59
N TYR A 223 -3.61 -10.24 30.74
CA TYR A 223 -4.75 -10.07 31.62
C TYR A 223 -4.28 -9.93 33.06
N ASN A 224 -4.73 -8.89 33.77
CA ASN A 224 -4.27 -8.56 35.14
C ASN A 224 -2.74 -8.58 35.30
N LYS A 225 -2.01 -8.04 34.32
CA LYS A 225 -0.53 -7.98 34.22
C LYS A 225 0.17 -9.34 34.05
N ASN A 226 -0.57 -10.43 33.90
CA ASN A 226 -0.03 -11.75 33.60
C ASN A 226 -0.18 -12.07 32.12
N LEU A 227 0.80 -12.77 31.56
CA LEU A 227 0.79 -13.24 30.18
C LEU A 227 0.08 -14.60 30.10
N PHE A 228 -0.87 -14.72 29.19
CA PHE A 228 -1.62 -15.92 28.91
C PHE A 228 -1.58 -16.22 27.41
N ASN A 229 -1.98 -17.43 27.05
CA ASN A 229 -2.18 -17.84 25.67
C ASN A 229 -3.46 -18.65 25.53
N LYS A 230 -4.02 -18.67 24.30
CA LYS A 230 -5.17 -19.47 23.94
C LYS A 230 -4.96 -20.11 22.59
N SER A 231 -5.04 -21.44 22.53
CA SER A 231 -5.15 -22.18 21.25
C SER A 231 -6.37 -21.72 20.48
N THR A 232 -6.20 -21.40 19.20
CA THR A 232 -7.26 -20.90 18.30
C THR A 232 -6.97 -21.37 16.86
N LEU A 233 -7.60 -20.76 15.86
CA LEU A 233 -7.37 -21.05 14.45
C LEU A 233 -6.27 -20.15 13.86
N TYR A 234 -5.78 -20.53 12.68
CA TYR A 234 -4.94 -19.65 11.87
C TYR A 234 -5.71 -18.41 11.38
N PRO A 235 -4.98 -17.34 11.02
CA PRO A 235 -5.57 -16.21 10.32
C PRO A 235 -6.10 -16.63 8.94
N VAL A 236 -7.01 -15.81 8.40
CA VAL A 236 -7.47 -15.93 7.01
C VAL A 236 -7.12 -14.65 6.28
N LEU A 237 -6.48 -14.82 5.12
CA LEU A 237 -6.04 -13.75 4.24
C LEU A 237 -6.79 -13.83 2.91
N THR A 238 -7.57 -12.79 2.63
CA THR A 238 -8.14 -12.53 1.30
C THR A 238 -7.31 -11.43 0.66
N GLY A 239 -6.20 -11.81 0.04
CA GLY A 239 -5.22 -10.88 -0.55
C GLY A 239 -3.92 -11.58 -0.89
N GLU A 240 -2.85 -10.79 -1.04
CA GLU A 240 -1.49 -11.27 -1.30
C GLU A 240 -0.62 -11.17 -0.05
N ALA A 241 0.19 -12.21 0.19
CA ALA A 241 1.22 -12.21 1.22
C ALA A 241 2.57 -11.85 0.61
N HIS A 242 3.06 -10.64 0.88
CA HIS A 242 4.35 -10.17 0.41
C HIS A 242 5.44 -10.48 1.44
N VAL A 243 6.38 -11.34 1.06
CA VAL A 243 7.43 -11.85 1.96
C VAL A 243 8.81 -11.71 1.33
N GLN A 244 9.86 -11.71 2.16
CA GLN A 244 11.25 -11.63 1.67
C GLN A 244 11.63 -12.84 0.81
N SER A 245 11.15 -14.01 1.21
CA SER A 245 11.36 -15.30 0.55
C SER A 245 10.41 -16.32 1.19
N LEU A 246 10.24 -17.48 0.55
CA LEU A 246 9.41 -18.56 1.11
C LEU A 246 9.98 -19.09 2.44
N ASP A 247 11.29 -19.06 2.62
CA ASP A 247 11.96 -19.58 3.81
C ASP A 247 12.00 -18.56 4.96
N HIS A 248 11.58 -17.31 4.73
CA HIS A 248 11.34 -16.30 5.75
C HIS A 248 9.91 -16.34 6.32
N VAL A 249 9.14 -17.37 5.99
CA VAL A 249 7.83 -17.64 6.59
C VAL A 249 7.99 -18.70 7.67
N PHE A 250 7.46 -18.43 8.85
CA PHE A 250 7.50 -19.33 10.00
C PHE A 250 6.08 -19.61 10.47
N TYR A 251 5.79 -20.84 10.87
CA TYR A 251 4.47 -21.19 11.40
C TYR A 251 4.55 -22.22 12.53
N SER A 252 3.60 -22.19 13.46
CA SER A 252 3.47 -23.22 14.52
C SER A 252 2.72 -24.44 13.99
N GLU A 253 3.20 -25.67 14.19
CA GLU A 253 2.49 -26.92 13.79
C GLU A 253 1.52 -27.43 14.86
N SER A 254 1.67 -26.99 16.10
CA SER A 254 0.87 -27.37 17.26
C SER A 254 0.26 -26.14 17.93
N SER A 255 -0.84 -26.33 18.66
CA SER A 255 -1.51 -25.25 19.39
C SER A 255 -0.99 -25.13 20.82
N SER A 256 0.11 -25.82 21.11
CA SER A 256 0.81 -25.79 22.39
C SER A 256 1.46 -24.43 22.61
N SER A 257 1.38 -23.91 23.83
CA SER A 257 2.04 -22.67 24.26
C SER A 257 3.57 -22.70 24.09
N ASN A 258 4.16 -23.90 24.02
CA ASN A 258 5.59 -24.10 23.88
C ASN A 258 6.01 -24.38 22.43
N ASP A 259 5.07 -24.34 21.48
CA ASP A 259 5.39 -24.62 20.09
C ASP A 259 6.24 -23.48 19.51
N LYS A 260 7.43 -23.83 19.03
CA LYS A 260 8.32 -22.87 18.38
C LYS A 260 7.96 -22.86 16.90
N PRO A 261 7.72 -21.68 16.29
CA PRO A 261 7.46 -21.60 14.86
C PRO A 261 8.58 -22.29 14.08
N VAL A 262 8.19 -23.21 13.20
CA VAL A 262 9.10 -23.90 12.29
C VAL A 262 9.26 -23.09 11.02
N LYS A 263 10.46 -23.15 10.44
CA LYS A 263 10.79 -22.47 9.18
C LYS A 263 10.09 -23.18 8.02
N ASN A 264 9.43 -22.41 7.16
CA ASN A 264 8.95 -22.94 5.88
C ASN A 264 10.14 -23.30 4.98
N LYS A 265 10.00 -24.34 4.16
CA LYS A 265 11.03 -24.71 3.19
C LYS A 265 10.82 -23.97 1.87
N GLY A 266 11.92 -23.77 1.14
CA GLY A 266 11.88 -23.36 -0.26
C GLY A 266 11.29 -24.45 -1.16
N ILE A 267 11.26 -24.19 -2.47
CA ILE A 267 10.77 -25.12 -3.47
C ILE A 267 11.92 -25.45 -4.42
N ASP A 268 12.42 -26.68 -4.36
CA ASP A 268 13.43 -27.19 -5.29
C ASP A 268 12.83 -28.24 -6.25
N THR A 269 11.68 -28.83 -5.88
CA THR A 269 10.97 -29.86 -6.65
C THR A 269 9.47 -29.58 -6.82
N SER A 270 8.82 -30.24 -7.78
CA SER A 270 7.36 -30.12 -7.99
C SER A 270 6.53 -30.68 -6.83
N GLU A 271 7.02 -31.70 -6.12
CA GLU A 271 6.35 -32.26 -4.95
C GLU A 271 6.37 -31.29 -3.77
N GLU A 272 7.50 -30.61 -3.54
CA GLU A 272 7.61 -29.55 -2.54
C GLU A 272 6.70 -28.37 -2.85
N ALA A 273 6.51 -28.02 -4.13
CA ALA A 273 5.58 -26.96 -4.53
C ALA A 273 4.13 -27.25 -4.07
N ILE A 274 3.69 -28.51 -4.17
CA ILE A 274 2.36 -28.93 -3.70
C ILE A 274 2.29 -28.86 -2.16
N GLN A 275 3.31 -29.31 -1.45
CA GLN A 275 3.35 -29.25 0.01
C GLN A 275 3.34 -27.82 0.53
N VAL A 276 4.13 -26.93 -0.08
CA VAL A 276 4.17 -25.50 0.25
C VAL A 276 2.83 -24.85 -0.04
N LYS A 277 2.20 -25.14 -1.18
CA LYS A 277 0.85 -24.67 -1.50
C LYS A 277 -0.16 -25.09 -0.43
N ASN A 278 -0.20 -26.38 -0.08
CA ASN A 278 -1.12 -26.89 0.94
C ASN A 278 -0.86 -26.23 2.30
N ARG A 279 0.41 -25.96 2.63
CA ARG A 279 0.78 -25.24 3.85
C ARG A 279 0.21 -23.82 3.86
N PHE A 280 0.38 -23.05 2.79
CA PHE A 280 -0.19 -21.69 2.70
C PHE A 280 -1.73 -21.68 2.70
N GLN A 281 -2.35 -22.72 2.13
CA GLN A 281 -3.79 -22.92 2.26
C GLN A 281 -4.20 -23.16 3.72
N GLU A 282 -3.42 -23.93 4.48
CA GLU A 282 -3.67 -24.19 5.90
C GLU A 282 -3.45 -22.95 6.78
N ILE A 283 -2.30 -22.27 6.65
CA ILE A 283 -1.86 -21.23 7.61
C ILE A 283 -2.41 -19.83 7.29
N LEU A 284 -2.87 -19.58 6.06
CA LEU A 284 -3.43 -18.29 5.63
C LEU A 284 -4.73 -18.40 4.85
N GLY A 285 -5.19 -19.61 4.46
CA GLY A 285 -6.35 -19.77 3.59
C GLY A 285 -6.09 -19.48 2.12
N LEU A 286 -4.82 -19.41 1.68
CA LEU A 286 -4.48 -19.10 0.29
C LEU A 286 -4.57 -20.34 -0.61
N ASN A 287 -5.51 -20.34 -1.56
CA ASN A 287 -5.74 -21.48 -2.45
C ASN A 287 -4.72 -21.62 -3.61
N SER A 288 -3.83 -20.64 -3.76
CA SER A 288 -2.84 -20.63 -4.85
C SER A 288 -1.55 -19.91 -4.44
N LEU A 289 -0.42 -20.42 -4.92
CA LEU A 289 0.91 -19.97 -4.51
C LEU A 289 1.32 -18.63 -5.15
N ASP A 290 0.70 -18.23 -6.26
CA ASP A 290 0.85 -16.90 -6.88
C ASP A 290 0.41 -15.75 -5.95
N LYS A 291 -0.40 -16.07 -4.91
CA LYS A 291 -0.76 -15.13 -3.85
C LYS A 291 0.33 -14.93 -2.79
N VAL A 292 1.43 -15.68 -2.86
CA VAL A 292 2.63 -15.46 -2.06
C VAL A 292 3.67 -14.77 -2.94
N VAL A 293 3.80 -13.46 -2.76
CA VAL A 293 4.60 -12.60 -3.63
C VAL A 293 5.95 -12.33 -2.97
N ILE A 294 7.05 -12.61 -3.67
CA ILE A 294 8.38 -12.28 -3.18
C ILE A 294 8.65 -10.79 -3.39
N LYS A 295 8.75 -10.04 -2.30
CA LYS A 295 9.07 -8.61 -2.31
C LYS A 295 10.19 -8.31 -1.33
N ASN A 296 11.40 -8.16 -1.86
CA ASN A 296 12.57 -7.81 -1.07
C ASN A 296 12.41 -6.40 -0.46
N LYS A 297 12.86 -6.25 0.79
CA LYS A 297 12.86 -4.98 1.53
C LYS A 297 13.57 -3.84 0.80
N SER A 298 14.64 -4.13 0.06
CA SER A 298 15.32 -3.13 -0.77
C SER A 298 14.45 -2.51 -1.87
N LYS A 299 13.37 -3.19 -2.27
CA LYS A 299 12.38 -2.70 -3.23
C LYS A 299 11.18 -2.03 -2.55
N PHE A 300 11.15 -2.00 -1.21
CA PHE A 300 10.07 -1.38 -0.46
C PHE A 300 10.31 0.13 -0.36
N VAL A 301 9.34 0.91 -0.83
CA VAL A 301 9.41 2.37 -0.76
C VAL A 301 8.98 2.86 0.62
N GLU A 302 9.98 3.11 1.48
CA GLU A 302 9.78 3.65 2.82
C GLU A 302 9.41 5.14 2.81
N ILE A 303 8.67 5.55 3.84
CA ILE A 303 8.47 6.95 4.21
C ILE A 303 9.57 7.37 5.19
N ASN A 304 9.97 8.63 5.13
CA ASN A 304 10.67 9.28 6.22
C ASN A 304 9.70 10.30 6.87
N VAL A 305 9.33 10.08 8.13
CA VAL A 305 8.31 10.91 8.79
C VAL A 305 8.81 12.34 9.02
N ASP A 306 10.08 12.50 9.41
CA ASP A 306 10.69 13.82 9.61
C ASP A 306 10.74 14.62 8.30
N GLU A 307 11.20 14.01 7.22
CA GLU A 307 11.30 14.66 5.91
C GLU A 307 9.90 14.96 5.33
N SER A 308 8.92 14.10 5.58
CA SER A 308 7.52 14.37 5.22
C SER A 308 6.96 15.53 6.04
N PHE A 309 7.23 15.57 7.35
CA PHE A 309 6.79 16.66 8.22
C PHE A 309 7.36 18.01 7.75
N VAL A 310 8.67 18.07 7.49
CA VAL A 310 9.35 19.25 6.93
C VAL A 310 8.72 19.67 5.60
N ASP A 311 8.46 18.72 4.71
CA ASP A 311 7.84 18.98 3.41
C ASP A 311 6.44 19.59 3.56
N LYS A 312 5.62 19.07 4.48
CA LYS A 312 4.28 19.62 4.76
C LYS A 312 4.32 21.01 5.38
N VAL A 313 5.33 21.29 6.21
CA VAL A 313 5.59 22.64 6.73
C VAL A 313 5.95 23.60 5.60
N VAL A 314 6.82 23.20 4.66
CA VAL A 314 7.19 24.01 3.48
C VAL A 314 5.96 24.29 2.61
N GLU A 315 5.14 23.28 2.32
CA GLU A 315 3.89 23.44 1.56
C GLU A 315 2.95 24.44 2.24
N ALA A 316 2.82 24.35 3.57
CA ALA A 316 1.98 25.25 4.36
C ALA A 316 2.51 26.69 4.38
N ALA A 317 3.83 26.86 4.48
CA ALA A 317 4.51 28.14 4.58
C ALA A 317 4.62 28.87 3.23
N LEU A 318 4.68 28.13 2.13
CA LEU A 318 4.86 28.66 0.78
C LEU A 318 3.80 28.13 -0.20
N PRO A 319 2.50 28.40 0.03
CA PRO A 319 1.42 27.79 -0.74
C PRO A 319 1.35 28.20 -2.21
N ASN A 320 1.94 29.35 -2.57
CA ASN A 320 1.94 29.90 -3.94
C ASN A 320 3.33 29.84 -4.60
N ALA A 321 4.32 29.26 -3.93
CA ALA A 321 5.68 29.21 -4.45
C ALA A 321 5.82 28.17 -5.56
N SER A 322 6.70 28.44 -6.51
CA SER A 322 7.14 27.48 -7.52
C SER A 322 7.85 26.28 -6.89
N PRO A 323 7.91 25.13 -7.58
CA PRO A 323 8.68 23.97 -7.13
C PRO A 323 10.13 24.27 -6.75
N SER A 324 10.82 25.11 -7.53
CA SER A 324 12.21 25.52 -7.27
C SER A 324 12.37 26.33 -5.98
N GLU A 325 11.43 27.24 -5.70
CA GLU A 325 11.44 28.03 -4.48
C GLU A 325 11.18 27.15 -3.26
N ARG A 326 10.20 26.24 -3.34
CA ARG A 326 9.93 25.25 -2.27
C ARG A 326 11.14 24.37 -1.99
N ASN A 327 11.86 23.92 -3.02
CA ASN A 327 13.06 23.10 -2.84
C ASN A 327 14.20 23.86 -2.15
N SER A 328 14.42 25.12 -2.50
CA SER A 328 15.42 25.96 -1.82
C SER A 328 15.06 26.12 -0.34
N GLU A 329 13.79 26.44 -0.07
CA GLU A 329 13.33 26.70 1.30
C GLU A 329 13.34 25.45 2.17
N ARG A 330 13.03 24.30 1.58
CA ARG A 330 13.06 23.00 2.25
C ARG A 330 14.41 22.72 2.89
N ASN A 331 15.51 23.06 2.25
CA ASN A 331 16.85 22.86 2.82
C ASN A 331 17.08 23.72 4.06
N THR A 332 16.61 24.97 4.06
CA THR A 332 16.64 25.87 5.21
C THR A 332 15.82 25.32 6.37
N ILE A 333 14.55 24.97 6.11
CA ILE A 333 13.63 24.42 7.10
C ILE A 333 14.15 23.08 7.64
N ARG A 334 14.68 22.20 6.80
CA ARG A 334 15.30 20.93 7.20
C ARG A 334 16.51 21.14 8.11
N GLY A 335 17.39 22.07 7.75
CA GLY A 335 18.55 22.44 8.57
C GLY A 335 18.10 22.89 9.95
N LYS A 336 17.11 23.77 10.03
CA LYS A 336 16.52 24.20 11.31
C LYS A 336 15.86 23.05 12.06
N PHE A 337 15.07 22.22 11.41
CA PHE A 337 14.46 21.05 12.05
C PHE A 337 15.51 20.14 12.72
N SER A 338 16.66 19.96 12.06
CA SER A 338 17.77 19.14 12.57
C SER A 338 18.55 19.82 13.71
N GLU A 339 18.74 21.15 13.63
CA GLU A 339 19.48 21.94 14.63
C GLU A 339 18.70 22.19 15.93
N ILE A 340 17.41 22.51 15.80
CA ILE A 340 16.57 23.05 16.89
C ILE A 340 15.36 22.16 17.23
N GLY A 341 15.17 21.04 16.53
CA GLY A 341 14.11 20.06 16.81
C GLY A 341 12.70 20.68 16.81
N THR A 342 11.94 20.45 17.88
CA THR A 342 10.56 20.94 18.07
C THR A 342 10.43 22.47 18.08
N SER A 343 11.55 23.20 18.17
CA SER A 343 11.56 24.67 18.09
C SER A 343 11.47 25.20 16.65
N LEU A 344 11.45 24.32 15.63
CA LEU A 344 11.21 24.73 14.23
C LEU A 344 9.95 25.59 14.10
N ILE A 345 8.86 25.16 14.71
CA ILE A 345 7.57 25.86 14.62
C ILE A 345 7.64 27.24 15.29
N GLU A 346 8.49 27.40 16.31
CA GLU A 346 8.74 28.70 16.92
C GLU A 346 9.48 29.64 15.97
N TRP A 347 10.51 29.13 15.29
CA TRP A 347 11.26 29.91 14.32
C TRP A 347 10.36 30.34 13.15
N ILE A 348 9.58 29.41 12.58
CA ILE A 348 8.63 29.71 11.49
C ILE A 348 7.54 30.68 11.95
N GLY A 349 7.09 30.58 13.20
CA GLY A 349 6.09 31.50 13.77
C GLY A 349 6.61 32.92 13.99
N LYS A 350 7.92 33.17 13.89
CA LYS A 350 8.55 34.48 14.14
C LYS A 350 9.27 35.07 12.92
N GLU A 351 9.76 34.23 12.02
CA GLU A 351 10.63 34.64 10.91
C GLU A 351 9.81 35.04 9.66
N PRO A 352 10.07 36.22 9.05
CA PRO A 352 9.56 36.55 7.72
C PRO A 352 10.21 35.68 6.63
N PRO A 353 9.48 35.29 5.56
CA PRO A 353 8.10 35.66 5.27
C PRO A 353 7.04 34.77 5.95
N TYR A 354 7.43 33.67 6.61
CA TYR A 354 6.49 32.63 7.04
C TYR A 354 5.48 33.10 8.09
N VAL A 355 5.89 33.97 9.01
CA VAL A 355 5.00 34.52 10.05
C VAL A 355 3.72 35.16 9.49
N SER A 356 3.76 35.69 8.25
CA SER A 356 2.60 36.29 7.60
C SER A 356 1.59 35.28 7.04
N VAL A 357 2.00 34.02 6.88
CA VAL A 357 1.22 32.94 6.26
C VAL A 357 0.42 32.16 7.31
N PHE A 358 0.97 32.04 8.51
CA PHE A 358 0.34 31.31 9.61
C PHE A 358 -0.41 32.26 10.54
N GLU A 359 -1.70 32.02 10.73
CA GLU A 359 -2.39 32.62 11.86
C GLU A 359 -1.86 32.02 13.17
N GLN A 360 -1.35 32.88 14.06
CA GLN A 360 -0.84 32.48 15.37
C GLN A 360 -1.96 32.47 16.41
N LEU A 361 -2.21 31.31 17.01
CA LEU A 361 -3.12 31.11 18.13
C LEU A 361 -2.31 30.88 19.42
N GLU A 362 -2.41 31.82 20.35
CA GLU A 362 -1.80 31.74 21.68
C GLU A 362 -2.86 32.15 22.70
N LYS A 363 -3.24 31.21 23.57
CA LYS A 363 -4.26 31.46 24.60
C LYS A 363 -3.65 32.35 25.68
N PRO A 364 -4.28 33.48 26.04
CA PRO A 364 -3.75 34.35 27.09
C PRO A 364 -3.75 33.64 28.45
N ILE A 365 -2.77 33.97 29.29
CA ILE A 365 -2.59 33.36 30.60
C ILE A 365 -3.53 34.06 31.59
N LYS A 366 -4.39 33.30 32.27
CA LYS A 366 -5.29 33.86 33.27
C LYS A 366 -4.49 34.33 34.50
N PRO A 367 -4.61 35.60 34.92
CA PRO A 367 -3.96 36.11 36.13
C PRO A 367 -4.35 35.31 37.37
N THR A 368 -3.41 35.16 38.31
CA THR A 368 -3.65 34.46 39.57
C THR A 368 -4.09 35.44 40.65
N LYS A 369 -5.20 35.14 41.32
CA LYS A 369 -5.72 36.00 42.39
C LYS A 369 -4.72 36.04 43.57
N PRO A 370 -4.37 37.22 44.10
CA PRO A 370 -3.48 37.32 45.25
C PRO A 370 -4.07 36.59 46.46
N THR A 371 -3.21 35.93 47.23
CA THR A 371 -3.60 35.19 48.43
C THR A 371 -4.05 36.16 49.53
N GLU A 372 -5.21 35.90 50.11
CA GLU A 372 -5.72 36.69 51.22
C GLU A 372 -4.83 36.51 52.47
N PRO A 373 -4.55 37.57 53.25
CA PRO A 373 -3.77 37.46 54.47
C PRO A 373 -4.38 36.43 55.44
N SER A 374 -3.55 35.54 56.01
CA SER A 374 -4.03 34.49 56.91
C SER A 374 -4.32 34.99 58.33
N TYR A 375 -5.52 34.75 58.84
CA TYR A 375 -5.81 34.84 60.28
C TYR A 375 -5.01 33.79 61.06
N PRO A 376 -4.43 34.08 62.26
CA PRO A 376 -4.50 35.30 63.05
C PRO A 376 -3.18 36.09 63.07
N VAL A 377 -2.37 36.06 61.99
CA VAL A 377 -1.09 36.75 61.97
C VAL A 377 -1.33 38.25 61.78
N VAL A 378 -1.05 39.02 62.84
CA VAL A 378 -1.14 40.50 62.97
C VAL A 378 -1.43 41.20 61.63
N GLU A 379 -2.69 41.61 61.45
CA GLU A 379 -3.13 42.50 60.39
C GLU A 379 -2.47 43.87 60.60
N THR A 380 -1.25 44.07 60.09
CA THR A 380 -0.66 45.41 59.99
C THR A 380 -1.34 46.17 58.86
N GLU A 381 -1.55 47.47 59.04
CA GLU A 381 -2.08 48.37 57.99
C GLU A 381 -1.26 48.26 56.69
N GLU A 382 0.04 48.02 56.82
CA GLU A 382 0.97 47.77 55.72
C GLU A 382 0.64 46.50 54.92
N ASN A 383 0.36 45.37 55.59
CA ASN A 383 0.00 44.12 54.92
C ASN A 383 -1.35 44.25 54.17
N LEU A 384 -2.30 44.97 54.76
CA LEU A 384 -3.60 45.23 54.15
C LEU A 384 -3.47 46.14 52.93
N ASN A 385 -2.62 47.16 53.01
CA ASN A 385 -2.36 48.07 51.88
C ASN A 385 -1.65 47.34 50.74
N LYS A 386 -0.65 46.51 51.03
CA LYS A 386 0.03 45.67 50.02
C LYS A 386 -0.93 44.69 49.34
N TYR A 387 -1.85 44.07 50.09
CA TYR A 387 -2.87 43.19 49.51
C TYR A 387 -3.83 43.97 48.59
N LYS A 388 -4.26 45.19 48.98
CA LYS A 388 -5.10 46.05 48.15
C LYS A 388 -4.40 46.49 46.86
N GLU A 389 -3.11 46.80 46.92
CA GLU A 389 -2.30 47.11 45.73
C GLU A 389 -2.23 45.91 44.78
N LEU A 390 -1.93 44.72 45.31
CA LEU A 390 -1.93 43.48 44.53
C LEU A 390 -3.30 43.15 43.93
N LEU A 391 -4.39 43.44 44.66
CA LEU A 391 -5.75 43.26 44.16
C LEU A 391 -6.05 44.21 43.00
N THR A 392 -5.61 45.47 43.09
CA THR A 392 -5.76 46.47 42.02
C THR A 392 -5.00 46.05 40.76
N ILE A 393 -3.77 45.56 40.92
CA ILE A 393 -2.97 45.02 39.80
C ILE A 393 -3.68 43.81 39.18
N PHE A 394 -4.17 42.88 40.01
CA PHE A 394 -4.91 41.71 39.54
C PHE A 394 -6.18 42.09 38.76
N GLU A 395 -6.95 43.09 39.22
CA GLU A 395 -8.15 43.57 38.51
C GLU A 395 -7.81 44.14 37.13
N GLU A 396 -6.72 44.89 37.00
CA GLU A 396 -6.27 45.42 35.70
C GLU A 396 -5.73 44.32 34.79
N GLU A 397 -4.92 43.39 35.31
CA GLU A 397 -4.45 42.22 34.57
C GLU A 397 -5.63 41.35 34.09
N MET A 398 -6.66 41.18 34.92
CA MET A 398 -7.88 40.45 34.55
C MET A 398 -8.64 41.14 33.42
N ARG A 399 -8.72 42.47 33.42
CA ARG A 399 -9.33 43.24 32.34
C ARG A 399 -8.57 43.08 31.02
N ILE A 400 -7.24 43.12 31.06
CA ILE A 400 -6.39 42.86 29.88
C ILE A 400 -6.61 41.43 29.39
N TYR A 401 -6.61 40.46 30.31
CA TYR A 401 -6.87 39.06 30.00
C TYR A 401 -8.21 38.86 29.29
N GLU A 402 -9.30 39.48 29.75
CA GLU A 402 -10.62 39.37 29.11
C GLU A 402 -10.62 39.93 27.68
N ILE A 403 -9.93 41.05 27.43
CA ILE A 403 -9.78 41.63 26.08
C ILE A 403 -8.96 40.70 25.18
N GLU A 404 -7.85 40.17 25.69
CA GLU A 404 -7.00 39.23 24.94
C GLU A 404 -7.72 37.90 24.68
N LEU A 405 -8.52 37.43 25.63
CA LEU A 405 -9.31 36.22 25.50
C LEU A 405 -10.38 36.39 24.41
N ALA A 406 -11.10 37.50 24.38
CA ALA A 406 -12.07 37.79 23.33
C ALA A 406 -11.40 37.87 21.93
N LYS A 407 -10.21 38.47 21.83
CA LYS A 407 -9.43 38.49 20.58
C LYS A 407 -8.99 37.09 20.18
N TYR A 408 -8.54 36.30 21.15
CA TYR A 408 -8.15 34.90 20.96
C TYR A 408 -9.34 34.06 20.46
N GLU A 409 -10.50 34.16 21.11
CA GLU A 409 -11.73 33.47 20.74
C GLU A 409 -12.20 33.85 19.33
N ALA A 410 -12.15 35.15 18.99
CA ALA A 410 -12.47 35.61 17.63
C ALA A 410 -11.48 35.07 16.58
N LYS A 411 -10.18 35.01 16.89
CA LYS A 411 -9.17 34.37 16.03
C LYS A 411 -9.43 32.87 15.91
N LEU A 412 -9.77 32.22 17.03
CA LEU A 412 -10.03 30.80 17.09
C LEU A 412 -11.26 30.42 16.25
N GLU A 413 -12.38 31.11 16.40
CA GLU A 413 -13.58 30.92 15.58
C GLU A 413 -13.27 31.08 14.09
N LYS A 414 -12.42 32.05 13.74
CA LYS A 414 -11.93 32.27 12.39
C LYS A 414 -11.01 31.14 11.89
N VAL A 415 -10.23 30.49 12.77
CA VAL A 415 -9.32 29.38 12.43
C VAL A 415 -10.03 28.03 12.33
N LEU A 416 -11.07 27.81 13.14
CA LEU A 416 -11.80 26.54 13.14
C LEU A 416 -12.72 26.37 11.91
N ASN A 417 -13.09 27.45 11.21
CA ASN A 417 -13.97 27.46 10.02
C ASN A 417 -13.26 27.64 8.65
N ARG A 418 -11.96 27.29 8.51
CA ARG A 418 -11.08 27.97 7.54
C ARG A 418 -10.65 27.24 6.26
N SER A 419 -10.17 28.09 5.34
CA SER A 419 -9.55 27.88 4.04
C SER A 419 -8.01 28.13 4.00
N GLY A 420 -7.33 28.24 5.16
CA GLY A 420 -5.89 28.59 5.26
C GLY A 420 -5.13 27.93 6.44
N SER A 421 -3.79 28.05 6.47
CA SER A 421 -2.90 27.41 7.47
C SER A 421 -2.83 28.19 8.80
N ALA A 422 -2.59 27.50 9.92
CA ALA A 422 -2.47 28.13 11.24
C ALA A 422 -1.54 27.35 12.19
N ILE A 423 -1.00 28.05 13.20
CA ILE A 423 -0.17 27.49 14.28
C ILE A 423 -0.88 27.72 15.62
N PHE A 424 -1.08 26.63 16.36
CA PHE A 424 -1.52 26.63 17.75
C PHE A 424 -0.31 26.47 18.67
N ASN A 425 -0.05 27.47 19.51
CA ASN A 425 1.06 27.45 20.44
C ASN A 425 0.66 26.75 21.75
N GLY A 426 1.27 25.60 22.03
CA GLY A 426 1.05 24.82 23.24
C GLY A 426 0.21 23.56 23.03
N ASN A 427 -0.27 22.99 24.13
CA ASN A 427 -1.11 21.80 24.11
C ASN A 427 -2.56 22.18 23.79
N MET A 428 -3.18 21.43 22.88
CA MET A 428 -4.57 21.63 22.47
C MET A 428 -5.44 20.48 22.95
N LEU A 429 -6.62 20.83 23.48
CA LEU A 429 -7.71 19.89 23.79
C LEU A 429 -8.88 20.19 22.86
N VAL A 430 -9.40 19.20 22.16
CA VAL A 430 -10.61 19.32 21.33
C VAL A 430 -11.66 18.40 21.93
N ASP A 431 -12.62 19.01 22.62
CA ASP A 431 -13.53 18.28 23.52
C ASP A 431 -15.02 18.59 23.34
N ASN A 432 -15.37 19.27 22.24
CA ASN A 432 -16.71 19.78 21.98
C ASN A 432 -17.21 20.86 22.97
N LEU A 433 -16.38 21.28 23.94
CA LEU A 433 -16.68 22.36 24.90
C LEU A 433 -15.95 23.64 24.50
N GLU A 434 -14.63 23.66 24.66
CA GLU A 434 -13.80 24.82 24.33
C GLU A 434 -13.54 24.87 22.82
N TYR A 435 -13.29 23.69 22.21
CA TYR A 435 -13.08 23.57 20.77
C TYR A 435 -14.06 22.54 20.21
N LYS A 436 -15.01 23.03 19.40
CA LYS A 436 -16.12 22.23 18.82
C LYS A 436 -15.73 21.28 17.69
N GLY A 437 -14.44 21.13 17.43
CA GLY A 437 -13.88 20.36 16.32
C GLY A 437 -12.83 21.14 15.56
N ILE A 438 -12.30 20.54 14.50
CA ILE A 438 -11.44 21.19 13.51
C ILE A 438 -12.17 21.01 12.18
N THR A 439 -12.58 22.09 11.52
CA THR A 439 -13.50 22.00 10.36
C THR A 439 -12.98 22.80 9.17
N PHE A 440 -11.88 22.35 8.57
CA PHE A 440 -11.38 22.92 7.32
C PHE A 440 -12.40 22.81 6.19
N THR A 441 -12.42 23.77 5.26
CA THR A 441 -13.20 23.58 4.02
C THR A 441 -12.59 22.46 3.18
N GLU A 442 -13.38 21.81 2.33
CA GLU A 442 -12.87 20.77 1.43
C GLU A 442 -11.74 21.30 0.53
N SER A 443 -11.86 22.56 0.08
CA SER A 443 -10.81 23.24 -0.68
C SER A 443 -9.52 23.46 0.12
N ALA A 444 -9.61 23.77 1.42
CA ALA A 444 -8.42 23.90 2.28
C ALA A 444 -7.72 22.57 2.45
N LYS A 445 -8.49 21.51 2.72
CA LYS A 445 -7.98 20.13 2.85
C LYS A 445 -7.27 19.69 1.57
N ALA A 446 -7.87 19.97 0.41
CA ALA A 446 -7.31 19.60 -0.89
C ALA A 446 -6.08 20.42 -1.33
N SER A 447 -5.90 21.65 -0.82
CA SER A 447 -4.85 22.59 -1.24
C SER A 447 -3.63 22.67 -0.30
N SER A 448 -3.33 21.60 0.44
CA SER A 448 -2.21 21.53 1.40
C SER A 448 -2.21 22.69 2.42
N LYS A 449 -3.38 23.08 2.93
CA LYS A 449 -3.44 23.91 4.15
C LYS A 449 -3.25 23.02 5.36
N TRP A 450 -2.44 23.48 6.32
CA TRP A 450 -2.07 22.70 7.49
C TRP A 450 -2.38 23.45 8.79
N PHE A 451 -2.92 22.71 9.76
CA PHE A 451 -3.07 23.12 11.13
C PHE A 451 -1.94 22.52 11.97
N ILE A 452 -1.11 23.36 12.58
CA ILE A 452 0.09 22.93 13.29
C ILE A 452 -0.11 23.11 14.79
N VAL A 453 -0.02 22.03 15.56
CA VAL A 453 -0.05 22.06 17.03
C VAL A 453 1.38 21.97 17.57
N LYS A 454 1.88 23.08 18.14
CA LYS A 454 3.18 23.16 18.81
C LYS A 454 3.07 22.63 20.25
N GLY A 455 2.75 21.35 20.37
CA GLY A 455 2.52 20.67 21.64
C GLY A 455 1.81 19.35 21.45
N ASN A 456 1.15 18.88 22.50
CA ASN A 456 0.29 17.70 22.45
C ASN A 456 -1.11 18.07 21.94
N LEU A 457 -1.74 17.15 21.19
CA LEU A 457 -3.13 17.26 20.77
C LEU A 457 -3.95 16.16 21.46
N THR A 458 -4.97 16.56 22.21
CA THR A 458 -5.95 15.65 22.79
C THR A 458 -7.28 15.88 22.10
N ILE A 459 -7.88 14.85 21.54
CA ILE A 459 -9.23 14.87 20.95
C ILE A 459 -10.07 13.93 21.81
N ASP A 460 -11.08 14.46 22.48
CA ASP A 460 -11.80 13.74 23.51
C ASP A 460 -13.31 14.02 23.40
N ASN A 461 -14.11 13.02 23.02
CA ASN A 461 -15.56 13.25 22.90
C ASN A 461 -16.37 12.07 23.43
N PHE A 462 -16.75 12.14 24.70
CA PHE A 462 -17.60 11.13 25.34
C PHE A 462 -19.11 11.36 25.14
N GLU A 463 -19.50 12.38 24.38
CA GLU A 463 -20.89 12.64 24.02
C GLU A 463 -21.41 11.65 22.96
N GLU A 464 -22.74 11.48 22.87
CA GLU A 464 -23.36 10.61 21.84
C GLU A 464 -23.13 11.13 20.42
N ALA A 465 -23.16 12.45 20.23
CA ALA A 465 -22.91 13.07 18.93
C ALA A 465 -21.41 13.04 18.60
N THR A 466 -21.05 12.75 17.35
CA THR A 466 -19.64 12.68 16.95
C THR A 466 -18.99 14.06 16.89
N LEU A 467 -17.75 14.16 17.36
CA LEU A 467 -16.89 15.33 17.17
C LEU A 467 -16.24 15.27 15.78
N ASN A 468 -16.43 16.30 14.96
CA ASN A 468 -15.93 16.31 13.59
C ASN A 468 -14.53 16.92 13.49
N ILE A 469 -13.62 16.20 12.83
CA ILE A 469 -12.24 16.61 12.58
C ILE A 469 -11.92 16.48 11.09
N ARG A 470 -11.93 17.62 10.39
CA ARG A 470 -11.50 17.79 9.00
C ARG A 470 -10.30 18.71 8.92
N GLY A 471 -9.19 18.23 8.37
CA GLY A 471 -7.99 19.05 8.13
C GLY A 471 -6.73 18.24 7.86
N ASN A 472 -5.67 18.90 7.39
CA ASN A 472 -4.33 18.32 7.44
C ASN A 472 -3.65 18.85 8.71
N ILE A 473 -3.15 17.97 9.58
CA ILE A 473 -2.71 18.32 10.92
C ILE A 473 -1.25 17.89 11.13
N LEU A 474 -0.43 18.81 11.65
CA LEU A 474 0.92 18.52 12.11
C LEU A 474 0.98 18.68 13.62
N VAL A 475 1.51 17.68 14.33
CA VAL A 475 1.62 17.71 15.80
C VAL A 475 3.08 17.48 16.20
N THR A 476 3.67 18.44 16.91
CA THR A 476 5.07 18.33 17.35
C THR A 476 5.23 17.45 18.58
N GLY A 477 4.18 17.27 19.37
CA GLY A 477 4.13 16.42 20.55
C GLY A 477 3.37 15.12 20.32
N ASN A 478 2.65 14.67 21.34
CA ASN A 478 1.88 13.43 21.33
C ASN A 478 0.42 13.68 20.94
N VAL A 479 -0.23 12.65 20.41
CA VAL A 479 -1.67 12.64 20.13
C VAL A 479 -2.39 11.67 21.05
N THR A 480 -3.54 12.09 21.57
CA THR A 480 -4.49 11.22 22.28
C THR A 480 -5.88 11.37 21.66
N ILE A 481 -6.54 10.26 21.31
CA ILE A 481 -7.89 10.24 20.72
C ILE A 481 -8.79 9.36 21.58
N ARG A 482 -9.94 9.89 22.01
CA ARG A 482 -10.93 9.17 22.83
C ARG A 482 -12.37 9.47 22.42
N GLY A 483 -13.25 8.51 22.68
CA GLY A 483 -14.68 8.65 22.46
C GLY A 483 -15.07 8.70 20.97
N ASN A 484 -16.21 9.33 20.66
CA ASN A 484 -16.85 9.30 19.35
C ASN A 484 -16.35 10.43 18.44
N VAL A 485 -15.50 10.10 17.46
CA VAL A 485 -14.88 11.12 16.59
C VAL A 485 -14.98 10.73 15.12
N SER A 486 -15.41 11.67 14.28
CA SER A 486 -15.49 11.51 12.82
C SER A 486 -14.34 12.26 12.13
N PHE A 487 -13.55 11.56 11.32
CA PHE A 487 -12.37 12.15 10.66
C PHE A 487 -12.47 12.23 9.14
N ASP A 488 -11.97 13.34 8.60
CA ASP A 488 -11.51 13.53 7.21
C ASP A 488 -10.15 14.24 7.32
N SER A 489 -9.13 13.48 7.71
CA SER A 489 -7.90 14.07 8.22
C SER A 489 -6.66 13.28 7.85
N THR A 490 -5.61 14.00 7.47
CA THR A 490 -4.25 13.44 7.47
C THR A 490 -3.46 14.09 8.60
N MET A 491 -2.80 13.29 9.43
CA MET A 491 -2.11 13.74 10.63
C MET A 491 -0.70 13.18 10.71
N PHE A 492 0.29 14.06 10.86
CA PHE A 492 1.68 13.70 11.15
C PHE A 492 2.01 14.05 12.59
N VAL A 493 2.57 13.09 13.32
CA VAL A 493 2.84 13.19 14.75
C VAL A 493 4.31 12.87 15.00
N LEU A 494 5.07 13.83 15.54
CA LEU A 494 6.48 13.59 15.89
C LEU A 494 6.65 12.81 17.20
N GLY A 495 5.64 12.85 18.07
CA GLY A 495 5.58 12.05 19.29
C GLY A 495 4.89 10.69 19.10
N LYS A 496 4.39 10.14 20.21
CA LYS A 496 3.57 8.92 20.23
C LYS A 496 2.09 9.23 20.04
N THR A 497 1.33 8.25 19.59
CA THR A 497 -0.13 8.34 19.52
C THR A 497 -0.79 7.30 20.41
N THR A 498 -1.81 7.72 21.14
CA THR A 498 -2.65 6.84 21.96
C THR A 498 -4.09 6.96 21.51
N VAL A 499 -4.72 5.84 21.18
CA VAL A 499 -6.16 5.77 20.87
C VAL A 499 -6.80 4.97 22.00
N GLU A 500 -7.61 5.61 22.83
CA GLU A 500 -8.21 5.00 24.03
C GLU A 500 -9.71 5.08 23.94
N ASP A 501 -10.39 3.93 23.84
CA ASP A 501 -11.87 3.86 23.76
C ASP A 501 -12.47 4.77 22.69
N ALA A 502 -11.74 4.97 21.60
CA ALA A 502 -12.23 5.74 20.49
C ALA A 502 -13.11 4.87 19.58
N VAL A 503 -14.21 5.47 19.14
CA VAL A 503 -14.96 5.10 17.94
C VAL A 503 -14.53 6.09 16.87
N ILE A 504 -13.81 5.63 15.85
CA ILE A 504 -13.29 6.48 14.78
C ILE A 504 -14.15 6.22 13.54
N SER A 505 -15.12 7.10 13.31
CA SER A 505 -15.95 7.08 12.11
C SER A 505 -15.34 7.93 11.00
N GLY A 506 -15.78 7.67 9.77
CA GLY A 506 -15.40 8.50 8.63
C GLY A 506 -16.31 9.70 8.44
N LEU A 507 -15.75 10.91 8.38
CA LEU A 507 -16.51 12.11 8.06
C LEU A 507 -16.78 12.16 6.54
N ASP A 508 -18.04 12.20 6.14
CA ASP A 508 -18.48 12.06 4.75
C ASP A 508 -17.91 10.82 4.05
N GLY A 509 -17.70 9.74 4.82
CA GLY A 509 -17.15 8.48 4.33
C GLY A 509 -15.63 8.46 4.14
N LYS A 510 -14.91 9.55 4.41
CA LYS A 510 -13.44 9.63 4.34
C LYS A 510 -12.81 9.21 5.67
N GLU A 511 -11.51 8.94 5.69
CA GLU A 511 -10.83 8.31 6.82
C GLU A 511 -9.81 9.21 7.53
N LEU A 512 -9.34 8.75 8.69
CA LEU A 512 -8.15 9.27 9.35
C LEU A 512 -6.90 8.59 8.78
N VAL A 513 -5.95 9.35 8.26
CA VAL A 513 -4.58 8.87 8.02
C VAL A 513 -3.66 9.43 9.08
N LEU A 514 -3.15 8.57 9.95
CA LEU A 514 -2.33 8.97 11.10
C LEU A 514 -0.94 8.34 11.00
N ILE A 515 0.07 9.20 10.89
CA ILE A 515 1.48 8.84 10.70
C ILE A 515 2.24 9.33 11.92
N SER A 516 2.69 8.41 12.77
CA SER A 516 3.45 8.71 13.98
C SER A 516 4.90 8.29 13.86
N LYS A 517 5.82 9.18 14.24
CA LYS A 517 7.22 8.80 14.45
C LYS A 517 7.37 7.91 15.68
N GLY A 518 6.67 8.24 16.77
CA GLY A 518 6.59 7.40 17.96
C GLY A 518 5.65 6.19 17.80
N PRO A 519 5.64 5.29 18.79
CA PRO A 519 4.74 4.13 18.79
C PRO A 519 3.26 4.57 18.80
N ILE A 520 2.42 3.73 18.21
CA ILE A 520 0.95 3.85 18.30
C ILE A 520 0.44 2.79 19.27
N LEU A 521 -0.27 3.23 20.30
CA LEU A 521 -0.95 2.36 21.25
C LEU A 521 -2.46 2.49 21.06
N ILE A 522 -3.14 1.37 20.82
CA ILE A 522 -4.60 1.32 20.76
C ILE A 522 -5.11 0.52 21.95
N ASN A 523 -5.78 1.19 22.88
CA ASN A 523 -6.34 0.64 24.10
C ASN A 523 -7.86 0.77 24.13
N ARG A 524 -8.49 -0.20 24.80
CA ARG A 524 -9.94 -0.26 24.99
C ARG A 524 -10.23 -0.63 26.45
N TYR A 525 -11.03 0.19 27.13
CA TYR A 525 -11.65 -0.02 28.44
C TYR A 525 -12.90 -0.88 28.34
N ASP A 526 -13.71 -0.75 27.28
CA ASP A 526 -14.87 -1.64 27.03
C ASP A 526 -14.43 -3.01 26.50
N LYS A 527 -13.63 -3.69 27.33
CA LYS A 527 -13.21 -5.08 27.13
C LYS A 527 -14.44 -5.96 27.33
N PHE A 528 -14.56 -7.02 26.54
CA PHE A 528 -15.63 -8.03 26.61
C PHE A 528 -16.98 -7.62 26.01
N SER A 529 -17.07 -6.43 25.41
CA SER A 529 -18.20 -6.10 24.53
C SER A 529 -18.28 -7.09 23.35
N ASP A 530 -19.51 -7.44 22.98
CA ASP A 530 -19.83 -8.24 21.79
C ASP A 530 -20.18 -7.34 20.59
N THR A 531 -20.21 -6.03 20.77
CA THR A 531 -20.47 -5.06 19.71
C THR A 531 -19.13 -4.64 19.09
N PRO A 532 -18.87 -4.93 17.81
CA PRO A 532 -17.72 -4.39 17.12
C PRO A 532 -17.79 -2.87 17.12
N VAL A 533 -16.67 -2.22 17.41
CA VAL A 533 -16.50 -0.79 17.18
C VAL A 533 -15.55 -0.62 16.02
N ASP A 534 -16.03 0.12 15.03
CA ASP A 534 -15.30 0.36 13.81
C ASP A 534 -14.26 1.46 14.02
N LEU A 535 -13.07 1.23 13.50
CA LEU A 535 -12.01 2.22 13.33
C LEU A 535 -11.85 2.45 11.83
N LYS A 536 -12.29 3.60 11.32
CA LYS A 536 -12.05 3.99 9.93
C LYS A 536 -10.80 4.85 9.85
N GLY A 537 -9.67 4.22 9.52
CA GLY A 537 -8.40 4.90 9.45
C GLY A 537 -7.24 4.04 8.96
N PHE A 538 -6.18 4.72 8.56
CA PHE A 538 -4.89 4.14 8.22
C PHE A 538 -3.84 4.64 9.19
N PHE A 539 -3.16 3.71 9.87
CA PHE A 539 -2.19 3.99 10.90
C PHE A 539 -0.79 3.58 10.44
N TYR A 540 0.17 4.47 10.57
CA TYR A 540 1.58 4.19 10.35
C TYR A 540 2.38 4.61 11.59
N THR A 541 3.28 3.74 12.04
CA THR A 541 4.28 4.09 13.07
C THR A 541 5.69 3.77 12.59
N GLU A 542 6.67 4.64 12.86
CA GLU A 542 8.08 4.22 12.74
C GLU A 542 8.45 3.21 13.84
N GLY A 543 7.70 3.13 14.94
CA GLY A 543 7.95 2.19 16.03
C GLY A 543 7.46 0.75 15.73
N SER A 544 7.41 -0.05 16.80
CA SER A 544 6.71 -1.34 16.82
C SER A 544 5.28 -1.15 17.34
N ALA A 545 4.39 -2.09 17.04
CA ALA A 545 3.01 -2.07 17.53
C ALA A 545 2.50 -3.48 17.84
N GLU A 546 1.63 -3.55 18.83
CA GLU A 546 0.91 -4.78 19.18
C GLU A 546 -0.59 -4.49 19.24
N LEU A 547 -1.37 -5.29 18.51
CA LEU A 547 -2.82 -5.13 18.38
C LEU A 547 -3.55 -6.34 18.95
N TYR A 548 -4.56 -6.09 19.79
CA TYR A 548 -5.27 -7.12 20.53
C TYR A 548 -6.75 -7.22 20.12
N GLY A 549 -7.09 -8.30 19.43
CA GLY A 549 -8.45 -8.80 19.24
C GLY A 549 -8.73 -9.99 20.15
N VAL A 550 -8.39 -9.88 21.44
CA VAL A 550 -8.66 -10.92 22.46
C VAL A 550 -9.72 -10.45 23.44
N GLY A 551 -9.38 -9.57 24.37
CA GLY A 551 -10.35 -8.97 25.28
C GLY A 551 -11.35 -8.07 24.57
N SER A 552 -10.91 -7.38 23.51
CA SER A 552 -11.74 -6.45 22.73
C SER A 552 -11.94 -6.95 21.31
N ILE A 553 -12.95 -6.40 20.63
CA ILE A 553 -13.14 -6.57 19.19
C ILE A 553 -12.45 -5.40 18.50
N PHE A 554 -11.54 -5.71 17.58
CA PHE A 554 -10.83 -4.75 16.75
C PHE A 554 -11.31 -4.91 15.31
N ARG A 555 -12.06 -3.92 14.79
CA ARG A 555 -12.40 -3.85 13.37
C ARG A 555 -11.85 -2.57 12.77
N LEU A 556 -10.94 -2.72 11.80
CA LEU A 556 -10.27 -1.61 11.13
C LEU A 556 -10.66 -1.57 9.65
N HIS A 557 -11.22 -0.45 9.21
CA HIS A 557 -11.41 -0.12 7.82
C HIS A 557 -10.28 0.82 7.38
N GLY A 558 -9.31 0.29 6.64
CA GLY A 558 -8.05 0.94 6.27
C GLY A 558 -6.88 -0.01 6.48
N GLY A 559 -5.85 0.42 7.20
CA GLY A 559 -4.67 -0.42 7.40
C GLY A 559 -3.80 0.00 8.58
N PHE A 560 -2.93 -0.90 9.01
CA PHE A 560 -1.97 -0.65 10.08
C PHE A 560 -0.58 -1.12 9.66
N PHE A 561 0.38 -0.20 9.67
CA PHE A 561 1.76 -0.49 9.31
C PHE A 561 2.73 -0.02 10.39
N ALA A 562 3.68 -0.88 10.75
CA ALA A 562 4.76 -0.54 11.67
C ALA A 562 6.10 -0.65 10.94
N ASN A 563 7.02 0.30 11.14
CA ASN A 563 8.38 0.12 10.62
C ASN A 563 9.17 -0.87 11.48
N GLY A 564 8.83 -1.00 12.76
CA GLY A 564 9.28 -2.09 13.63
C GLY A 564 8.38 -3.32 13.53
N GLU A 565 8.45 -4.19 14.54
CA GLU A 565 7.63 -5.39 14.61
C GLU A 565 6.15 -5.03 14.75
N LEU A 566 5.30 -5.70 13.96
CA LEU A 566 3.84 -5.64 14.10
C LEU A 566 3.34 -6.99 14.59
N THR A 567 2.77 -7.02 15.79
CA THR A 567 2.19 -8.22 16.39
C THR A 567 0.67 -8.10 16.47
N ILE A 568 -0.05 -9.08 15.95
CA ILE A 568 -1.51 -9.21 16.07
C ILE A 568 -1.82 -10.42 16.95
N ASN A 569 -2.70 -10.26 17.94
CA ASN A 569 -3.23 -11.36 18.74
C ASN A 569 -4.75 -11.42 18.63
N ALA A 570 -5.31 -12.54 18.17
CA ALA A 570 -6.73 -12.64 17.85
C ALA A 570 -7.35 -13.99 18.22
N VAL A 571 -8.56 -13.96 18.78
CA VAL A 571 -9.38 -15.15 19.05
C VAL A 571 -10.75 -15.05 18.35
N LEU A 572 -11.50 -16.15 18.40
CA LEU A 572 -12.85 -16.28 17.90
C LEU A 572 -13.88 -16.18 19.04
N GLY A 573 -15.12 -15.83 18.67
CA GLY A 573 -16.28 -15.94 19.54
C GLY A 573 -16.33 -14.88 20.65
N LYS A 574 -17.09 -15.18 21.70
CA LYS A 574 -17.27 -14.26 22.82
C LYS A 574 -16.16 -14.46 23.84
N VAL A 575 -15.82 -13.36 24.51
CA VAL A 575 -14.84 -13.34 25.60
C VAL A 575 -15.46 -12.59 26.75
N LYS A 576 -15.37 -13.17 27.95
CA LYS A 576 -15.88 -12.59 29.19
C LYS A 576 -14.76 -12.44 30.21
N ASP A 577 -14.98 -11.54 31.15
CA ASP A 577 -14.13 -11.42 32.32
C ASP A 577 -14.21 -12.70 33.17
N GLY A 578 -13.06 -13.26 33.51
CA GLY A 578 -12.95 -14.48 34.31
C GLY A 578 -12.07 -14.26 35.53
N PRO A 579 -12.17 -15.09 36.58
CA PRO A 579 -11.55 -14.82 37.87
C PRO A 579 -10.01 -14.89 37.87
N MET A 580 -9.41 -15.61 36.93
CA MET A 580 -7.96 -15.82 36.84
C MET A 580 -7.42 -15.52 35.44
N GLU A 581 -8.17 -15.92 34.41
CA GLU A 581 -7.90 -15.66 33.00
C GLU A 581 -9.20 -15.28 32.28
N LEU A 582 -9.11 -14.86 31.02
CA LEU A 582 -10.28 -14.56 30.21
C LEU A 582 -11.09 -15.82 29.92
N ALA A 583 -12.41 -15.76 30.12
CA ALA A 583 -13.32 -16.82 29.72
C ALA A 583 -13.62 -16.69 28.22
N ILE A 584 -12.85 -17.42 27.42
CA ILE A 584 -12.93 -17.40 25.94
C ILE A 584 -13.71 -18.63 25.46
N ASP A 585 -14.72 -18.41 24.61
CA ASP A 585 -15.51 -19.46 23.97
C ASP A 585 -14.64 -20.53 23.27
N PRO A 586 -15.18 -21.75 23.02
CA PRO A 586 -14.50 -22.76 22.22
C PRO A 586 -14.05 -22.20 20.87
N GLN A 587 -12.85 -22.59 20.40
CA GLN A 587 -12.20 -22.03 19.20
C GLN A 587 -12.31 -22.97 18.00
N GLU A 588 -13.52 -23.46 17.73
CA GLU A 588 -13.74 -24.64 16.87
C GLU A 588 -14.51 -24.32 15.58
N GLY A 589 -15.10 -23.12 15.43
CA GLY A 589 -16.01 -22.80 14.34
C GLY A 589 -15.51 -21.73 13.37
N MET A 590 -15.41 -22.06 12.07
CA MET A 590 -15.22 -21.07 11.00
C MET A 590 -16.33 -20.00 10.94
N GLY A 591 -17.53 -20.31 11.46
CA GLY A 591 -18.66 -19.37 11.54
C GLY A 591 -18.70 -18.51 12.81
N GLN A 592 -17.73 -18.65 13.72
CA GLN A 592 -17.64 -17.79 14.91
C GLN A 592 -17.09 -16.41 14.52
N MET A 593 -17.55 -15.37 15.22
CA MET A 593 -17.06 -14.01 15.03
C MET A 593 -15.54 -13.95 15.23
N ARG A 594 -14.82 -13.39 14.26
CA ARG A 594 -13.41 -13.02 14.42
C ARG A 594 -13.34 -11.71 15.20
N ARG A 595 -12.61 -11.70 16.32
CA ARG A 595 -12.45 -10.49 17.14
C ARG A 595 -11.37 -9.53 16.62
N PHE A 596 -10.64 -9.92 15.58
CA PHE A 596 -9.72 -9.04 14.86
C PHE A 596 -10.04 -9.10 13.37
N GLU A 597 -10.42 -7.96 12.80
CA GLU A 597 -10.75 -7.81 11.40
C GLU A 597 -10.13 -6.54 10.83
N VAL A 598 -9.46 -6.66 9.69
CA VAL A 598 -8.94 -5.53 8.92
C VAL A 598 -9.43 -5.63 7.49
N ILE A 599 -10.02 -4.54 7.01
CA ILE A 599 -10.56 -4.42 5.66
C ILE A 599 -9.87 -3.23 5.01
N TYR A 600 -9.01 -3.51 4.04
CA TYR A 600 -8.26 -2.50 3.30
C TYR A 600 -9.18 -1.61 2.47
N ASP A 601 -8.97 -0.30 2.55
CA ASP A 601 -9.70 0.72 1.80
C ASP A 601 -8.73 1.43 0.82
N PRO A 602 -8.80 1.14 -0.49
CA PRO A 602 -7.95 1.78 -1.50
C PRO A 602 -8.36 3.23 -1.80
N ASP A 603 -9.53 3.69 -1.38
CA ASP A 603 -9.99 5.05 -1.69
C ASP A 603 -9.19 6.12 -0.92
N ILE A 604 -8.35 5.71 0.03
CA ILE A 604 -7.39 6.56 0.75
C ILE A 604 -6.55 7.47 -0.16
N TYR A 605 -6.11 6.94 -1.32
CA TYR A 605 -5.33 7.70 -2.29
C TYR A 605 -6.13 8.87 -2.88
N LYS A 606 -7.42 8.64 -3.13
CA LYS A 606 -8.34 9.62 -3.68
C LYS A 606 -8.81 10.61 -2.62
N HIS A 607 -9.07 10.15 -1.40
CA HIS A 607 -9.62 10.98 -0.34
C HIS A 607 -8.59 11.97 0.23
N GLN A 608 -7.34 11.52 0.45
CA GLN A 608 -6.36 12.31 1.19
C GLN A 608 -5.46 13.18 0.33
N MET A 609 -5.29 12.83 -0.95
CA MET A 609 -4.59 13.62 -1.98
C MET A 609 -3.26 14.22 -1.45
N ALA A 610 -3.14 15.55 -1.44
CA ALA A 610 -1.96 16.30 -1.03
C ALA A 610 -1.55 16.11 0.44
N GLY A 611 -2.46 15.61 1.28
CA GLY A 611 -2.17 15.27 2.67
C GLY A 611 -1.21 14.08 2.80
N LEU A 612 -1.20 13.16 1.81
CA LEU A 612 -0.39 11.95 1.88
C LEU A 612 1.12 12.25 1.91
N PRO A 613 1.89 11.39 2.59
CA PRO A 613 3.34 11.52 2.69
C PRO A 613 4.03 11.42 1.33
N ARG A 614 5.17 12.09 1.24
CA ARG A 614 6.09 11.93 0.11
C ARG A 614 7.11 10.83 0.41
N VAL A 615 7.73 10.33 -0.65
CA VAL A 615 8.77 9.30 -0.62
C VAL A 615 10.04 9.82 -1.25
N GLN A 616 11.18 9.26 -0.85
CA GLN A 616 12.49 9.64 -1.41
C GLN A 616 12.78 8.95 -2.75
N GLN A 617 12.05 7.88 -3.07
CA GLN A 617 12.25 7.06 -4.28
C GLN A 617 10.89 6.71 -4.89
N VAL A 618 10.83 6.51 -6.20
CA VAL A 618 9.59 6.13 -6.87
C VAL A 618 9.29 4.65 -6.67
N ASN A 619 8.00 4.33 -6.69
CA ASN A 619 7.56 2.97 -6.95
C ASN A 619 7.49 2.74 -8.45
N VAL A 620 7.96 1.59 -8.92
CA VAL A 620 7.73 1.15 -10.30
C VAL A 620 7.05 -0.21 -10.27
N ARG A 621 5.83 -0.27 -10.82
CA ARG A 621 5.05 -1.49 -10.98
C ARG A 621 5.03 -1.88 -12.44
N VAL A 622 5.21 -3.16 -12.69
CA VAL A 622 5.19 -3.71 -14.04
C VAL A 622 3.82 -4.33 -14.30
N GLY A 623 3.08 -3.81 -15.28
CA GLY A 623 1.78 -4.29 -15.71
C GLY A 623 1.85 -5.56 -16.58
N PRO A 624 0.70 -6.13 -16.95
CA PRO A 624 0.63 -7.33 -17.78
C PRO A 624 1.09 -7.06 -19.22
N ILE A 625 1.63 -8.08 -19.87
CA ILE A 625 1.99 -8.04 -21.30
C ILE A 625 0.71 -8.20 -22.14
N GLN A 626 0.58 -7.38 -23.17
CA GLN A 626 -0.56 -7.40 -24.10
C GLN A 626 -0.04 -7.56 -25.52
N LEU A 627 -0.66 -8.47 -26.28
CA LEU A 627 -0.44 -8.57 -27.72
C LEU A 627 -0.98 -7.32 -28.41
N VAL A 628 -0.18 -6.73 -29.29
CA VAL A 628 -0.66 -5.64 -30.16
C VAL A 628 -1.43 -6.31 -31.29
N SER A 629 -2.77 -6.21 -31.27
CA SER A 629 -3.59 -6.72 -32.37
C SER A 629 -3.30 -5.90 -33.62
N ASN A 630 -2.80 -6.54 -34.69
CA ASN A 630 -2.84 -5.92 -36.00
C ASN A 630 -4.33 -5.71 -36.37
N SER A 631 -4.79 -4.46 -36.30
CA SER A 631 -5.96 -4.02 -37.05
C SER A 631 -5.71 -4.40 -38.50
N GLY A 632 -6.55 -5.30 -39.03
CA GLY A 632 -6.31 -5.95 -40.32
C GLY A 632 -6.08 -4.96 -41.47
N ASN A 633 -5.20 -5.38 -42.38
CA ASN A 633 -5.33 -5.02 -43.79
C ASN A 633 -6.51 -5.80 -44.40
#